data_AF-A0A2S8G220-F1
#
_entry.id   AF-A0A2S8G220-F1
#
_cell.length_a   1.000
_cell.length_b   1.000
_cell.length_c   1.000
_cell.angle_alpha   90.00
_cell.angle_beta   90.00
_cell.angle_gamma   90.00
#
_symmetry.space_group_name_H-M   'P 1'
#
loop_
_entity.id
_entity.type
_entity.pdbx_description
1 polymer ?
#
loop_
_entity_poly.entity_id
_entity_poly.type
_entity_poly.pdbx_seq_one_letter_code
_entity_poly.pdbx_strand_id
1 'polypeptide(L)'
;MARSNQPKSEIPPWYFWIWLVVLVPLMVAIGFVLIPLAVIVHLFMLPVSIVNRYRCRRHDLVIEQQLAQAGRVVTIEQILRHLERGEGTLIFEARSAEDFGRTWWTPDGILQESSISLSEESADDIAARAQFAELCYHKYLNENSGTAKLISQKCRINPKLYPRLCAVYLDHWSNDYFDIEVAG
;
A
#
# COMPACT_ATOMS: atom_id res chain seq x y z
N MET A 1 -13.44 64.05 -1.26
CA MET A 1 -13.96 63.72 0.08
C MET A 1 -13.94 62.20 0.24
N ALA A 2 -12.99 61.65 1.00
CA ALA A 2 -12.89 60.21 1.25
C ALA A 2 -13.73 59.84 2.49
N ARG A 3 -14.74 58.98 2.33
CA ARG A 3 -15.48 58.39 3.46
C ARG A 3 -14.55 57.40 4.16
N SER A 4 -14.18 57.73 5.39
CA SER A 4 -13.50 56.80 6.30
C SER A 4 -14.46 55.66 6.63
N ASN A 5 -14.26 54.50 6.03
CA ASN A 5 -14.91 53.25 6.41
C ASN A 5 -14.27 52.77 7.73
N GLN A 6 -14.69 53.35 8.85
CA GLN A 6 -14.32 52.77 10.14
C GLN A 6 -15.08 51.45 10.34
N PRO A 7 -14.37 50.34 10.56
CA PRO A 7 -15.02 49.06 10.82
C PRO A 7 -15.83 49.21 12.12
N LYS A 8 -17.13 48.91 12.06
CA LYS A 8 -17.95 48.77 13.26
C LYS A 8 -17.33 47.67 14.11
N SER A 9 -16.92 48.01 15.33
CA SER A 9 -16.52 47.02 16.32
C SER A 9 -17.75 46.21 16.70
N GLU A 10 -17.89 45.02 16.12
CA GLU A 10 -18.91 44.06 16.52
C GLU A 10 -18.48 43.47 17.87
N ILE A 11 -19.01 44.04 18.95
CA ILE A 11 -18.85 43.49 20.29
C ILE A 11 -19.54 42.11 20.26
N PRO A 12 -18.82 41.02 20.60
CA PRO A 12 -19.44 39.71 20.62
C PRO A 12 -20.61 39.71 21.60
N PRO A 13 -21.74 39.09 21.23
CA PRO A 13 -22.94 39.13 22.04
C PRO A 13 -22.71 38.42 23.38
N TRP A 14 -23.33 38.92 24.44
CA TRP A 14 -23.06 38.51 25.84
C TRP A 14 -23.17 37.01 26.10
N TYR A 15 -24.02 36.28 25.37
CA TYR A 15 -24.18 34.83 25.49
C TYR A 15 -22.93 34.04 25.04
N PHE A 16 -22.05 34.64 24.24
CA PHE A 16 -20.77 34.04 23.84
C PHE A 16 -19.89 33.71 25.05
N TRP A 17 -19.86 34.61 26.05
CA TRP A 17 -19.07 34.41 27.26
C TRP A 17 -19.59 33.24 28.11
N ILE A 18 -20.91 33.02 28.12
CA ILE A 18 -21.51 31.88 28.82
C ILE A 18 -21.05 30.57 28.17
N TRP A 19 -21.10 30.49 26.84
CA TRP A 19 -20.58 29.33 26.12
C TRP A 19 -19.10 29.11 26.37
N LEU A 20 -18.29 30.17 26.38
CA LEU A 20 -16.85 30.06 26.64
C LEU A 20 -16.58 29.54 28.06
N VAL A 21 -17.26 30.11 29.08
CA VAL A 21 -17.09 29.71 30.48
C VAL A 21 -17.55 28.28 30.74
N VAL A 22 -18.52 27.75 30.00
CA VAL A 22 -19.03 26.38 30.18
C VAL A 22 -18.29 25.37 29.30
N LEU A 23 -18.08 25.66 28.02
CA LEU A 23 -17.49 24.71 27.07
C LEU A 23 -16.00 24.51 27.30
N VAL A 24 -15.24 25.57 27.63
CA VAL A 24 -13.80 25.44 27.86
C VAL A 24 -13.49 24.45 29.00
N PRO A 25 -14.03 24.58 30.23
CA PRO A 25 -13.75 23.61 31.29
C PRO A 25 -14.30 22.23 30.97
N LEU A 26 -15.43 22.13 30.26
CA LEU A 26 -15.97 20.84 29.81
C LEU A 26 -14.99 20.13 28.86
N MET A 27 -14.47 20.84 27.86
CA MET A 27 -13.47 20.31 26.92
C MET A 27 -12.17 19.94 27.62
N VAL A 28 -11.73 20.74 28.60
CA VAL A 28 -10.56 20.43 29.43
C VAL A 28 -10.80 19.15 30.23
N ALA A 29 -11.97 19.01 30.87
CA ALA A 29 -12.33 17.81 31.62
C ALA A 29 -12.39 16.56 30.73
N ILE A 30 -12.99 16.68 29.53
CA ILE A 30 -12.99 15.60 28.53
C ILE A 30 -11.56 15.23 28.11
N GLY A 31 -10.71 16.23 27.84
CA GLY A 31 -9.30 16.03 27.52
C GLY A 31 -8.54 15.29 28.61
N PHE A 32 -8.77 15.64 29.88
CA PHE A 32 -8.15 14.96 31.03
C PHE A 32 -8.53 13.48 31.15
N VAL A 33 -9.68 13.07 30.62
CA VAL A 33 -10.11 11.67 30.62
C VAL A 33 -9.66 10.94 29.35
N LEU A 34 -9.85 11.55 28.18
CA LEU A 34 -9.55 10.93 26.89
C LEU A 34 -8.06 10.80 26.61
N ILE A 35 -7.24 11.78 27.03
CA ILE A 35 -5.78 11.74 26.76
C ILE A 35 -5.13 10.54 27.47
N PRO A 36 -5.32 10.31 28.79
CA PRO A 36 -4.78 9.12 29.44
C PRO A 36 -5.29 7.81 28.84
N LEU A 37 -6.58 7.77 28.48
CA LEU A 37 -7.17 6.59 27.83
C LEU A 37 -6.49 6.30 26.48
N ALA A 38 -6.29 7.33 25.65
CA ALA A 38 -5.61 7.19 24.37
C ALA A 38 -4.14 6.75 24.54
N VAL A 39 -3.44 7.27 25.55
CA VAL A 39 -2.07 6.84 25.88
C VAL A 39 -2.04 5.36 26.28
N ILE A 40 -2.97 4.91 27.11
CA ILE A 40 -3.08 3.50 27.51
C ILE A 40 -3.30 2.62 26.27
N VAL A 41 -4.28 2.95 25.42
CA VAL A 41 -4.55 2.21 24.19
C VAL A 41 -3.31 2.16 23.29
N HIS A 42 -2.62 3.28 23.11
CA HIS A 42 -1.41 3.34 22.29
C HIS A 42 -0.27 2.49 22.86
N LEU A 43 -0.07 2.51 24.19
CA LEU A 43 0.94 1.70 24.87
C LEU A 43 0.70 0.19 24.69
N PHE A 44 -0.55 -0.26 24.57
CA PHE A 44 -0.88 -1.66 24.30
C PHE A 44 -0.83 -2.02 22.82
N MET A 45 -1.26 -1.13 21.92
CA MET A 45 -1.29 -1.40 20.47
C MET A 45 0.12 -1.36 19.84
N LEU A 46 1.00 -0.50 20.33
CA LEU A 46 2.35 -0.34 19.81
C LEU A 46 3.17 -1.66 19.85
N PRO A 47 3.30 -2.39 20.97
CA PRO A 47 4.04 -3.65 21.00
C PRO A 47 3.42 -4.72 20.09
N VAL A 48 2.09 -4.81 20.01
CA VAL A 48 1.39 -5.76 19.12
C VAL A 48 1.77 -5.48 17.65
N SER A 49 1.74 -4.21 17.25
CA SER A 49 2.13 -3.81 15.89
C SER A 49 3.60 -4.14 15.58
N ILE A 50 4.50 -3.94 16.54
CA ILE A 50 5.93 -4.24 16.39
C ILE A 50 6.15 -5.75 16.26
N VAL A 51 5.51 -6.56 17.10
CA VAL A 51 5.61 -8.03 17.04
C VAL A 51 5.07 -8.56 15.73
N ASN A 52 3.91 -8.08 15.26
CA ASN A 52 3.36 -8.49 13.98
C ASN A 52 4.30 -8.12 12.82
N ARG A 53 4.82 -6.89 12.78
CA ARG A 53 5.82 -6.47 11.78
C ARG A 53 7.07 -7.36 11.81
N TYR A 54 7.55 -7.71 13.00
CA TYR A 54 8.72 -8.58 13.14
C TYR A 54 8.45 -10.00 12.64
N ARG A 55 7.27 -10.56 12.96
CA ARG A 55 6.84 -11.88 12.47
C ARG A 55 6.71 -11.89 10.95
N CYS A 56 6.04 -10.89 10.36
CA CYS A 56 5.93 -10.75 8.91
C CYS A 56 7.31 -10.66 8.25
N ARG A 57 8.22 -9.84 8.79
CA ARG A 57 9.58 -9.71 8.26
C ARG A 57 10.38 -11.01 8.36
N ARG A 58 10.28 -11.73 9.47
CA ARG A 58 10.93 -13.04 9.61
C ARG A 58 10.39 -14.04 8.61
N HIS A 59 9.07 -14.10 8.45
CA HIS A 59 8.43 -14.98 7.48
C HIS A 59 8.92 -14.70 6.06
N ASP A 60 9.02 -13.43 5.69
CA ASP A 60 9.55 -13.02 4.39
C ASP A 60 11.01 -13.40 4.17
N LEU A 61 11.85 -13.25 5.18
CA LEU A 61 13.25 -13.67 5.09
C LEU A 61 13.36 -15.20 4.90
N VAL A 62 12.51 -15.98 5.56
CA VAL A 62 12.48 -17.44 5.40
C VAL A 62 12.08 -17.81 3.97
N ILE A 63 11.05 -17.17 3.42
CA ILE A 63 10.60 -17.43 2.05
C ILE A 63 11.63 -16.98 1.02
N GLU A 64 12.24 -15.81 1.21
CA GLU A 64 13.35 -15.36 0.34
C GLU A 64 14.52 -16.37 0.39
N GLN A 65 14.86 -16.90 1.57
CA GLN A 65 15.91 -17.93 1.68
C GLN A 65 15.54 -19.22 0.95
N GLN A 66 14.31 -19.71 1.10
CA GLN A 66 13.82 -20.90 0.41
C GLN A 66 13.84 -20.73 -1.11
N LEU A 67 13.33 -19.60 -1.60
CA LEU A 67 13.33 -19.28 -3.04
C LEU A 67 14.75 -19.04 -3.57
N ALA A 68 15.65 -18.46 -2.76
CA ALA A 68 17.04 -18.29 -3.14
C ALA A 68 17.75 -19.64 -3.33
N GLN A 69 17.47 -20.61 -2.46
CA GLN A 69 17.98 -21.99 -2.63
C GLN A 69 17.47 -22.64 -3.91
N ALA A 70 16.25 -22.30 -4.36
CA ALA A 70 15.69 -22.74 -5.63
C ALA A 70 16.15 -21.90 -6.86
N GLY A 71 17.03 -20.91 -6.69
CA GLY A 71 17.45 -20.02 -7.77
C GLY A 71 16.36 -19.06 -8.27
N ARG A 72 15.30 -18.88 -7.47
CA ARG A 72 14.13 -18.04 -7.76
C ARG A 72 14.20 -16.66 -7.09
N VAL A 73 15.40 -16.17 -6.80
CA VAL A 73 15.61 -14.80 -6.31
C VAL A 73 16.53 -14.05 -7.26
N VAL A 74 16.16 -12.81 -7.57
CA VAL A 74 16.90 -11.91 -8.47
C VAL A 74 17.03 -10.53 -7.84
N THR A 75 18.06 -9.80 -8.26
CA THR A 75 18.22 -8.41 -7.85
C THR A 75 17.56 -7.49 -8.86
N ILE A 76 17.18 -6.29 -8.42
CA ILE A 76 16.50 -5.32 -9.28
C ILE A 76 17.40 -4.89 -10.45
N GLU A 77 18.71 -4.82 -10.26
CA GLU A 77 19.69 -4.44 -11.28
C GLU A 77 19.75 -5.45 -12.43
N GLN A 78 19.53 -6.74 -12.13
CA GLN A 78 19.48 -7.79 -13.14
C GLN A 78 18.24 -7.65 -14.03
N ILE A 79 17.10 -7.30 -13.42
CA ILE A 79 15.82 -7.17 -14.10
C ILE A 79 15.70 -5.83 -14.85
N LEU A 80 16.33 -4.77 -14.35
CA LEU A 80 16.18 -3.42 -14.90
C LEU A 80 16.46 -3.37 -16.41
N ARG A 81 17.49 -4.09 -16.87
CA ARG A 81 17.84 -4.15 -18.30
C ARG A 81 16.78 -4.85 -19.15
N HIS A 82 16.05 -5.83 -18.59
CA HIS A 82 14.94 -6.48 -19.27
C HIS A 82 13.74 -5.55 -19.34
N LEU A 83 13.40 -4.89 -18.23
CA LEU A 83 12.30 -3.92 -18.19
C LEU A 83 12.54 -2.73 -19.13
N GLU A 84 13.77 -2.23 -19.23
CA GLU A 84 14.14 -1.17 -20.18
C GLU A 84 13.95 -1.57 -21.65
N ARG A 85 13.95 -2.88 -21.95
CA ARG A 85 13.66 -3.42 -23.28
C ARG A 85 12.19 -3.79 -23.48
N GLY A 86 11.35 -3.60 -22.46
CA GLY A 86 9.95 -4.06 -22.47
C GLY A 86 9.83 -5.59 -22.37
N GLU A 87 10.83 -6.28 -21.81
CA GLU A 87 10.83 -7.72 -21.62
C GLU A 87 10.36 -8.11 -20.22
N GLY A 88 9.47 -9.10 -20.17
CA GLY A 88 8.93 -9.65 -18.94
C GLY A 88 7.86 -8.80 -18.27
N THR A 89 7.34 -9.32 -17.17
CA THR A 89 6.25 -8.71 -16.40
C THR A 89 6.62 -8.67 -14.92
N LEU A 90 6.35 -7.54 -14.27
CA LEU A 90 6.39 -7.43 -12.82
C LEU A 90 5.02 -7.80 -12.25
N ILE A 91 5.01 -8.67 -11.24
CA ILE A 91 3.80 -9.06 -10.51
C ILE A 91 3.97 -8.57 -9.07
N PHE A 92 2.98 -7.86 -8.56
CA PHE A 92 3.00 -7.40 -7.18
C PHE A 92 1.96 -8.17 -6.38
N GLU A 93 2.42 -8.77 -5.30
CA GLU A 93 1.58 -9.48 -4.35
C GLU A 93 1.18 -8.48 -3.25
N ALA A 94 -0.07 -8.03 -3.29
CA ALA A 94 -0.64 -7.17 -2.26
C ALA A 94 -0.97 -8.00 -1.01
N ARG A 95 -0.65 -7.46 0.17
CA ARG A 95 -1.08 -8.04 1.47
C ARG A 95 -2.23 -7.28 2.10
N SER A 96 -2.34 -6.03 1.74
CA SER A 96 -3.41 -5.12 2.08
C SER A 96 -3.52 -4.08 0.97
N ALA A 97 -4.62 -3.34 0.94
CA ALA A 97 -4.83 -2.23 0.01
C ALA A 97 -3.73 -1.14 0.06
N GLU A 98 -2.92 -1.11 1.13
CA GLU A 98 -1.89 -0.07 1.34
C GLU A 98 -0.45 -0.59 1.23
N ASP A 99 -0.22 -1.91 1.17
CA ASP A 99 1.13 -2.49 1.22
C ASP A 99 1.32 -3.64 0.21
N PHE A 100 2.26 -3.43 -0.71
CA PHE A 100 2.76 -4.48 -1.59
C PHE A 100 3.74 -5.34 -0.78
N GLY A 101 3.31 -6.54 -0.43
CA GLY A 101 4.12 -7.45 0.36
C GLY A 101 5.38 -7.89 -0.39
N ARG A 102 5.22 -8.32 -1.65
CA ARG A 102 6.31 -8.89 -2.45
C ARG A 102 6.21 -8.45 -3.91
N THR A 103 7.36 -8.29 -4.52
CA THR A 103 7.47 -8.01 -5.96
C THR A 103 8.18 -9.17 -6.63
N TRP A 104 7.55 -9.67 -7.68
CA TRP A 104 8.00 -10.80 -8.47
C TRP A 104 8.25 -10.34 -9.90
N TRP A 105 9.14 -11.03 -10.59
CA TRP A 105 9.40 -10.83 -12.00
C TRP A 105 9.33 -12.15 -12.74
N THR A 106 8.69 -12.15 -13.90
CA THR A 106 8.70 -13.27 -14.84
C THR A 106 9.15 -12.76 -16.22
N PRO A 107 9.91 -13.54 -17.00
CA PRO A 107 10.20 -13.19 -18.39
C PRO A 107 8.95 -13.25 -19.29
N ASP A 108 7.86 -13.88 -18.82
CA ASP A 108 6.65 -14.08 -19.61
C ASP A 108 5.84 -12.79 -19.75
N GLY A 109 5.18 -12.61 -20.89
CA GLY A 109 4.30 -11.48 -21.19
C GLY A 109 2.87 -11.78 -20.74
N ILE A 110 2.61 -11.70 -19.42
CA ILE A 110 1.35 -12.17 -18.83
C ILE A 110 0.12 -11.53 -19.48
N LEU A 111 0.17 -10.22 -19.75
CA LEU A 111 -0.93 -9.48 -20.37
C LEU A 111 -1.11 -9.77 -21.87
N GLN A 112 -0.06 -10.23 -22.55
CA GLN A 112 -0.13 -10.58 -23.97
C GLN A 112 -0.69 -12.00 -24.15
N GLU A 113 -0.43 -12.87 -23.16
CA GLU A 113 -0.95 -14.25 -23.14
C GLU A 113 -2.39 -14.34 -22.59
N SER A 114 -2.83 -13.37 -21.80
CA SER A 114 -4.17 -13.39 -21.22
C SER A 114 -5.22 -12.92 -22.22
N SER A 115 -6.32 -13.68 -22.33
CA SER A 115 -7.49 -13.28 -23.11
C SER A 115 -8.43 -12.32 -22.36
N ILE A 116 -8.01 -11.82 -21.20
CA ILE A 116 -8.86 -11.03 -20.32
C ILE A 116 -8.75 -9.56 -20.70
N SER A 117 -9.90 -9.00 -21.10
CA SER A 117 -10.06 -7.58 -21.27
C SER A 117 -10.04 -6.91 -19.90
N LEU A 118 -9.17 -5.92 -19.72
CA LEU A 118 -8.98 -5.20 -18.45
C LEU A 118 -10.07 -4.13 -18.20
N SER A 119 -11.18 -4.14 -18.94
CA SER A 119 -12.27 -3.17 -18.79
C SER A 119 -12.84 -3.20 -17.36
N GLU A 120 -13.07 -2.03 -16.76
CA GLU A 120 -13.41 -1.87 -15.33
C GLU A 120 -14.91 -1.91 -15.01
N GLU A 121 -15.78 -2.24 -15.96
CA GLU A 121 -17.17 -1.78 -15.88
C GLU A 121 -18.22 -2.82 -15.49
N SER A 122 -17.91 -4.13 -15.35
CA SER A 122 -18.92 -5.15 -15.03
C SER A 122 -18.59 -6.09 -13.86
N ALA A 123 -19.64 -6.61 -13.20
CA ALA A 123 -19.52 -7.61 -12.15
C ALA A 123 -18.95 -8.95 -12.66
N ASP A 124 -19.22 -9.29 -13.93
CA ASP A 124 -18.63 -10.46 -14.59
C ASP A 124 -17.11 -10.31 -14.74
N ASP A 125 -16.62 -9.06 -14.88
CA ASP A 125 -15.18 -8.77 -14.90
C ASP A 125 -14.53 -9.10 -13.55
N ILE A 126 -15.20 -8.86 -12.41
CA ILE A 126 -14.65 -9.17 -11.08
C ILE A 126 -14.39 -10.68 -10.93
N ALA A 127 -15.34 -11.53 -11.34
CA ALA A 127 -15.18 -12.98 -11.28
C ALA A 127 -14.07 -13.48 -12.22
N ALA A 128 -14.00 -12.95 -13.45
CA ALA A 128 -12.95 -13.27 -14.40
C ALA A 128 -11.56 -12.84 -13.89
N ARG A 129 -11.46 -11.67 -13.25
CA ARG A 129 -10.25 -11.16 -12.60
C ARG A 129 -9.78 -12.05 -11.46
N ALA A 130 -10.70 -12.51 -10.60
CA ALA A 130 -10.37 -13.42 -9.51
C ALA A 130 -9.83 -14.76 -10.04
N GLN A 131 -10.47 -15.33 -11.06
CA GLN A 131 -9.99 -16.57 -11.70
C GLN A 131 -8.61 -16.39 -12.34
N PHE A 132 -8.39 -15.25 -13.00
CA PHE A 132 -7.09 -14.94 -13.59
C PHE A 132 -5.99 -14.80 -12.54
N ALA A 133 -6.32 -14.13 -11.44
CA ALA A 133 -5.42 -13.94 -10.32
C ALA A 133 -5.01 -15.28 -9.71
N GLU A 134 -5.96 -16.20 -9.53
CA GLU A 134 -5.71 -17.56 -9.05
C GLU A 134 -4.81 -18.35 -10.02
N LEU A 135 -5.07 -18.27 -11.33
CA LEU A 135 -4.21 -18.88 -12.36
C LEU A 135 -2.79 -18.31 -12.34
N CYS A 136 -2.66 -16.98 -12.22
CA CYS A 136 -1.37 -16.31 -12.10
C CYS A 136 -0.63 -16.73 -10.83
N TYR A 137 -1.35 -16.86 -9.71
CA TYR A 137 -0.78 -17.33 -8.46
C TYR A 137 -0.21 -18.74 -8.60
N HIS A 138 -1.00 -19.68 -9.13
CA HIS A 138 -0.54 -21.07 -9.31
C HIS A 138 0.61 -21.21 -10.31
N LYS A 139 0.57 -20.48 -11.43
CA LYS A 139 1.60 -20.57 -12.49
C LYS A 139 2.89 -19.85 -12.10
N TYR A 140 2.80 -18.68 -11.47
CA TYR A 140 3.94 -17.80 -11.28
C TYR A 140 4.39 -17.67 -9.83
N LEU A 141 3.45 -17.46 -8.90
CA LEU A 141 3.75 -17.04 -7.53
C LEU A 141 3.87 -18.19 -6.53
N ASN A 142 3.35 -19.37 -6.84
CA ASN A 142 3.40 -20.52 -5.96
C ASN A 142 4.85 -20.79 -5.50
N GLU A 143 5.07 -20.88 -4.19
CA GLU A 143 6.40 -20.97 -3.60
C GLU A 143 7.17 -22.22 -4.07
N ASN A 144 6.44 -23.32 -4.32
CA ASN A 144 7.02 -24.61 -4.68
C ASN A 144 7.11 -24.83 -6.20
N SER A 145 6.08 -24.42 -6.95
CA SER A 145 5.96 -24.75 -8.38
C SER A 145 6.00 -23.56 -9.33
N GLY A 146 5.90 -22.34 -8.81
CA GLY A 146 5.82 -21.13 -9.63
C GLY A 146 7.12 -20.87 -10.41
N THR A 147 7.02 -20.14 -11.51
CA THR A 147 8.19 -19.79 -12.35
C THR A 147 8.73 -18.39 -12.11
N ALA A 148 7.95 -17.50 -11.48
CA ALA A 148 8.40 -16.13 -11.23
C ALA A 148 9.53 -16.10 -10.20
N LYS A 149 10.39 -15.10 -10.33
CA LYS A 149 11.52 -14.86 -9.44
C LYS A 149 11.20 -13.72 -8.51
N LEU A 150 11.41 -13.93 -7.21
CA LEU A 150 11.24 -12.90 -6.19
C LEU A 150 12.36 -11.86 -6.32
N ILE A 151 12.00 -10.59 -6.29
CA ILE A 151 12.98 -9.51 -6.19
C ILE A 151 13.47 -9.42 -4.75
N SER A 152 14.77 -9.58 -4.53
CA SER A 152 15.36 -9.62 -3.19
C SER A 152 14.98 -8.38 -2.36
N GLN A 153 14.58 -8.60 -1.10
CA GLN A 153 14.20 -7.51 -0.21
C GLN A 153 15.37 -6.60 0.16
N LYS A 154 16.60 -7.07 -0.01
CA LYS A 154 17.81 -6.24 0.17
C LYS A 154 17.85 -5.09 -0.83
N CYS A 155 17.24 -5.28 -2.00
CA CYS A 155 17.09 -4.28 -3.04
C CYS A 155 15.66 -3.69 -3.04
N ARG A 156 15.02 -3.54 -1.87
CA ARG A 156 13.69 -2.93 -1.74
C ARG A 156 13.62 -1.69 -2.64
N ILE A 157 12.62 -1.66 -3.51
CA ILE A 157 12.37 -0.54 -4.41
C ILE A 157 12.19 0.70 -3.53
N ASN A 158 13.25 1.49 -3.45
CA ASN A 158 13.18 2.78 -2.81
C ASN A 158 12.63 3.73 -3.88
N PRO A 159 11.46 4.34 -3.68
CA PRO A 159 10.89 5.25 -4.68
C PRO A 159 11.85 6.37 -5.07
N LYS A 160 12.73 6.77 -4.13
CA LYS A 160 13.77 7.77 -4.37
C LYS A 160 14.93 7.25 -5.21
N LEU A 161 15.24 5.95 -5.16
CA LEU A 161 16.34 5.35 -5.93
C LEU A 161 15.90 4.93 -7.33
N TYR A 162 14.62 4.61 -7.52
CA TYR A 162 14.08 4.17 -8.80
C TYR A 162 12.93 5.07 -9.28
N PRO A 163 13.15 6.39 -9.42
CA PRO A 163 12.09 7.31 -9.82
C PRO A 163 11.52 7.00 -11.21
N ARG A 164 12.30 6.36 -12.09
CA ARG A 164 11.82 5.87 -13.41
C ARG A 164 10.93 4.66 -13.29
N LEU A 165 11.27 3.73 -12.39
CA LEU A 165 10.43 2.58 -12.10
C LEU A 165 9.14 3.10 -11.46
N CYS A 166 9.22 4.03 -10.51
CA CYS A 166 8.07 4.73 -9.97
C CYS A 166 7.30 5.59 -10.98
N ALA A 167 7.92 6.18 -12.00
CA ALA A 167 7.22 6.96 -13.03
C ALA A 167 6.45 6.03 -13.97
N VAL A 168 7.07 4.95 -14.44
CA VAL A 168 6.40 3.88 -15.20
C VAL A 168 5.31 3.20 -14.36
N TYR A 169 5.56 3.06 -13.06
CA TYR A 169 4.62 2.52 -12.08
C TYR A 169 3.45 3.48 -11.83
N LEU A 170 3.71 4.77 -11.55
CA LEU A 170 2.70 5.77 -11.18
C LEU A 170 1.86 6.26 -12.37
N ASP A 171 2.42 6.37 -13.58
CA ASP A 171 1.65 6.74 -14.78
C ASP A 171 0.76 5.59 -15.29
N HIS A 172 1.07 4.32 -14.96
CA HIS A 172 0.18 3.17 -15.24
C HIS A 172 -0.69 2.78 -14.02
N TRP A 173 -0.51 3.43 -12.88
CA TRP A 173 -1.15 3.04 -11.62
C TRP A 173 -2.55 3.61 -11.41
N SER A 174 -2.92 4.73 -12.04
CA SER A 174 -4.22 5.35 -11.70
C SER A 174 -5.41 4.66 -12.34
N ASN A 175 -5.21 3.84 -13.39
CA ASN A 175 -6.31 3.35 -14.22
C ASN A 175 -6.32 1.83 -14.47
N ASP A 176 -5.29 1.05 -14.13
CA ASP A 176 -5.17 -0.35 -14.58
C ASP A 176 -4.74 -1.36 -13.48
N TYR A 177 -5.03 -1.11 -12.20
CA TYR A 177 -4.64 -2.03 -11.12
C TYR A 177 -5.74 -2.97 -10.64
N PHE A 178 -5.35 -4.23 -10.39
CA PHE A 178 -6.18 -5.31 -9.90
C PHE A 178 -5.69 -5.73 -8.51
N ASP A 179 -6.53 -5.58 -7.49
CA ASP A 179 -6.26 -6.18 -6.18
C ASP A 179 -6.45 -7.70 -6.28
N ILE A 180 -5.34 -8.44 -6.25
CA ILE A 180 -5.36 -9.87 -6.00
C ILE A 180 -5.41 -10.05 -4.48
N GLU A 181 -6.61 -10.00 -3.90
CA GLU A 181 -6.82 -10.48 -2.54
C GLU A 181 -6.71 -12.01 -2.55
N VAL A 182 -5.56 -12.52 -2.12
CA VAL A 182 -5.43 -13.96 -1.82
C VAL A 182 -6.21 -14.21 -0.53
N ALA A 183 -7.34 -14.93 -0.63
CA ALA A 183 -8.08 -15.40 0.54
C ALA A 183 -7.18 -16.39 1.31
N GLY A 184 -6.48 -15.88 2.33
CA GLY A 184 -5.67 -16.65 3.27
C GLY A 184 -6.47 -17.29 4.39
#